data_AF-A0A243REH7-F1
#
_entry.id   AF-A0A243REH7-F1
#
_cell.length_a   1.000
_cell.length_b   1.000
_cell.length_c   1.000
_cell.angle_alpha   90.00
_cell.angle_beta   90.00
_cell.angle_gamma   90.00
#
_symmetry.space_group_name_H-M   'P 1'
#
loop_
_entity.id
_entity.type
_entity.pdbx_description
1 polymer ?
#
loop_
_entity_poly.entity_id
_entity_poly.type
_entity_poly.pdbx_seq_one_letter_code
_entity_poly.pdbx_strand_id
1 'polypeptide(L)'
;MSTPNTTTRPDEITARMTGRELREIFGAVLPHAGIDDEFAPLHMLTLDASGGMLHVLATDRYTLGIVRHPLPESTTDFALTLPARAIQAVLRQIKTRASLTVTLSPHGLTIDQTSDPQLSYRLPASDEFPLLPDWRAWIAQRARLAPDPMMTAPHGVALNPAYLSRFRAATRNGSPLEMRPAGKTMLVTCGTHFLGLISPMDLTKARAASGDPLATWLPALPSRKAAA
;
A
#
# COMPACT_ATOMS: atom_id res chain seq x y z
N MET A 1 -5.07 5.69 45.72
CA MET A 1 -5.08 4.73 44.59
C MET A 1 -4.05 5.21 43.59
N SER A 2 -2.86 4.64 43.61
CA SER A 2 -1.76 5.02 42.72
C SER A 2 -2.00 4.36 41.36
N THR A 3 -2.17 5.17 40.31
CA THR A 3 -2.15 4.69 38.92
C THR A 3 -0.78 4.08 38.64
N PRO A 4 -0.68 2.85 38.10
CA PRO A 4 0.61 2.29 37.72
C PRO A 4 1.24 3.18 36.64
N ASN A 5 2.46 3.67 36.89
CA ASN A 5 3.27 4.33 35.90
C ASN A 5 3.49 3.35 34.75
N THR A 6 2.87 3.61 33.60
CA THR A 6 3.21 2.96 32.34
C THR A 6 4.58 3.46 31.93
N THR A 7 5.64 2.79 32.39
CA THR A 7 6.99 3.06 31.92
C THR A 7 7.05 2.63 30.46
N THR A 8 6.83 3.57 29.54
CA THR A 8 6.98 3.36 28.11
C THR A 8 8.39 2.82 27.87
N ARG A 9 8.50 1.62 27.29
CA ARG A 9 9.82 1.10 26.89
C ARG A 9 10.35 2.02 25.78
N PRO A 10 11.64 2.36 25.79
CA PRO A 10 12.21 3.31 24.82
C PRO A 10 12.07 2.88 23.35
N ASP A 11 11.71 1.62 23.09
CA ASP A 11 11.55 1.05 21.76
C ASP A 11 10.08 0.81 21.36
N GLU A 12 9.13 1.32 22.15
CA GLU A 12 7.69 1.19 21.87
C GLU A 12 7.10 2.51 21.37
N ILE A 13 6.34 2.41 20.28
CA ILE A 13 5.62 3.54 19.68
C ILE A 13 4.14 3.30 19.91
N THR A 14 3.49 4.19 20.66
CA THR A 14 2.06 4.11 20.91
C THR A 14 1.31 5.21 20.18
N ALA A 15 0.33 4.83 19.35
CA ALA A 15 -0.56 5.74 18.65
C ALA A 15 -2.03 5.46 19.02
N ARG A 16 -2.80 6.52 19.26
CA ARG A 16 -4.25 6.41 19.42
C ARG A 16 -4.92 6.66 18.08
N MET A 17 -5.85 5.80 17.70
CA MET A 17 -6.60 5.93 16.46
C MET A 17 -7.95 5.23 16.55
N THR A 18 -8.78 5.42 15.52
CA THR A 18 -10.05 4.73 15.34
C THR A 18 -9.87 3.45 14.53
N GLY A 19 -10.84 2.52 14.64
CA GLY A 19 -10.91 1.37 13.75
C GLY A 19 -11.02 1.75 12.27
N ARG A 20 -11.57 2.93 11.96
CA ARG A 20 -11.59 3.50 10.61
C ARG A 20 -10.18 3.81 10.12
N GLU A 21 -9.40 4.56 10.91
CA GLU A 21 -8.02 4.92 10.56
C GLU A 21 -7.14 3.68 10.40
N LEU A 22 -7.29 2.69 11.30
CA LEU A 22 -6.58 1.42 11.20
C LEU A 22 -6.91 0.70 9.87
N ARG A 23 -8.20 0.62 9.51
CA ARG A 23 -8.64 0.03 8.24
C ARG A 23 -8.16 0.83 7.04
N GLU A 24 -8.12 2.15 7.13
CA GLU A 24 -7.61 3.01 6.08
C GLU A 24 -6.10 2.81 5.86
N ILE A 25 -5.32 2.55 6.91
CA ILE A 25 -3.88 2.25 6.84
C ILE A 25 -3.65 0.88 6.22
N PHE A 26 -4.17 -0.18 6.84
CA PHE A 26 -3.87 -1.55 6.43
C PHE A 26 -4.70 -2.00 5.21
N GLY A 27 -5.95 -1.57 5.12
CA GLY A 27 -6.86 -1.96 4.04
C GLY A 27 -6.41 -1.46 2.66
N ALA A 28 -5.65 -0.37 2.60
CA ALA A 28 -5.09 0.15 1.35
C ALA A 28 -3.89 -0.68 0.83
N VAL A 29 -3.19 -1.42 1.70
CA VAL A 29 -2.00 -2.20 1.32
C VAL A 29 -2.27 -3.70 1.22
N LEU A 30 -3.21 -4.24 2.01
CA LEU A 30 -3.55 -5.67 2.01
C LEU A 30 -3.87 -6.25 0.62
N PRO A 31 -4.58 -5.56 -0.31
CA PRO A 31 -4.82 -6.08 -1.65
C PRO A 31 -3.55 -6.32 -2.47
N HIS A 32 -2.42 -5.74 -2.07
CA HIS A 32 -1.13 -5.88 -2.74
C HIS A 32 -0.26 -6.99 -2.13
N ALA A 33 -0.66 -7.64 -1.05
CA ALA A 33 0.07 -8.80 -0.52
C ALA A 33 -0.10 -10.01 -1.46
N GLY A 34 0.98 -10.77 -1.64
CA GLY A 34 0.96 -12.03 -2.38
C GLY A 34 0.07 -13.07 -1.70
N ILE A 35 -0.50 -13.94 -2.53
CA ILE A 35 -1.30 -15.11 -2.09
C ILE A 35 -0.80 -16.43 -2.68
N ASP A 36 0.24 -16.34 -3.51
CA ASP A 36 0.85 -17.47 -4.21
C ASP A 36 1.80 -18.18 -3.26
N ASP A 37 1.50 -19.43 -2.90
CA ASP A 37 2.26 -20.21 -1.92
C ASP A 37 3.70 -20.47 -2.36
N GLU A 38 4.00 -20.39 -3.67
CA GLU A 38 5.38 -20.43 -4.20
C GLU A 38 6.21 -19.21 -3.77
N PHE A 39 5.54 -18.12 -3.36
CA PHE A 39 6.15 -16.87 -2.92
C PHE A 39 5.66 -16.45 -1.52
N ALA A 40 5.74 -17.37 -0.55
CA ALA A 40 5.42 -17.11 0.85
C ALA A 40 6.00 -15.80 1.44
N PRO A 41 7.24 -15.35 1.10
CA PRO A 41 7.74 -14.05 1.58
C PRO A 41 6.87 -12.84 1.20
N LEU A 42 6.05 -12.96 0.15
CA LEU A 42 5.15 -11.90 -0.32
C LEU A 42 3.81 -11.87 0.43
N HIS A 43 3.54 -12.84 1.31
CA HIS A 43 2.32 -12.90 2.12
C HIS A 43 2.41 -11.98 3.35
N MET A 44 3.47 -11.17 3.42
CA MET A 44 3.83 -10.34 4.54
C MET A 44 3.53 -8.87 4.26
N LEU A 45 3.22 -8.14 5.33
CA LEU A 45 3.25 -6.69 5.39
C LEU A 45 4.55 -6.27 6.05
N THR A 46 5.23 -5.27 5.51
CA THR A 46 6.33 -4.60 6.23
C THR A 46 5.82 -3.33 6.87
N LEU A 47 6.13 -3.15 8.16
CA LEU A 47 5.90 -1.93 8.91
C LEU A 47 7.26 -1.31 9.19
N ASP A 48 7.45 -0.07 8.77
CA ASP A 48 8.71 0.66 8.87
C ASP A 48 8.44 2.01 9.53
N ALA A 49 8.80 2.10 10.81
CA ALA A 49 8.74 3.32 11.59
C ALA A 49 10.08 4.04 11.47
N SER A 50 10.08 5.20 10.83
CA SER A 50 11.28 6.03 10.72
C SER A 50 10.92 7.50 10.53
N GLY A 51 11.68 8.40 11.16
CA GLY A 51 11.55 9.84 10.96
C GLY A 51 10.15 10.38 11.31
N GLY A 52 9.53 9.85 12.37
CA GLY A 52 8.18 10.25 12.81
C GLY A 52 7.05 9.77 11.89
N MET A 53 7.32 8.79 11.02
CA MET A 53 6.34 8.25 10.07
C MET A 53 6.33 6.72 10.12
N LEU A 54 5.15 6.14 10.22
CA LEU A 54 4.90 4.73 9.95
C LEU A 54 4.63 4.55 8.46
N HIS A 55 5.42 3.71 7.81
CA HIS A 55 5.16 3.22 6.47
C HIS A 55 4.69 1.78 6.57
N VAL A 56 3.55 1.49 5.95
CA VAL A 56 3.04 0.11 5.82
C VAL A 56 3.07 -0.23 4.34
N LEU A 57 3.63 -1.38 3.98
CA LEU A 57 3.79 -1.78 2.59
C LEU A 57 3.50 -3.26 2.35
N ALA A 58 3.07 -3.57 1.12
CA ALA A 58 2.85 -4.94 0.64
C ALA A 58 3.05 -5.02 -0.88
N THR A 59 3.53 -6.16 -1.37
CA THR A 59 3.72 -6.41 -2.80
C THR A 59 3.50 -7.86 -3.20
N ASP A 60 3.07 -8.08 -4.44
CA ASP A 60 2.86 -9.40 -5.05
C ASP A 60 3.62 -9.54 -6.37
N ARG A 61 4.73 -8.79 -6.55
CA ARG A 61 5.53 -8.62 -7.78
C ARG A 61 4.86 -7.83 -8.90
N TYR A 62 3.54 -7.84 -8.97
CA TYR A 62 2.79 -7.12 -10.00
C TYR A 62 2.35 -5.73 -9.54
N THR A 63 2.03 -5.62 -8.25
CA THR A 63 1.65 -4.37 -7.61
C THR A 63 2.42 -4.17 -6.31
N LEU A 64 2.56 -2.92 -5.91
CA LEU A 64 3.06 -2.50 -4.61
C LEU A 64 2.11 -1.42 -4.08
N GLY A 65 1.76 -1.50 -2.81
CA GLY A 65 1.07 -0.44 -2.09
C GLY A 65 1.87 -0.02 -0.87
N ILE A 66 1.96 1.29 -0.64
CA ILE A 66 2.61 1.90 0.52
C ILE A 66 1.65 2.96 1.07
N VAL A 67 1.29 2.83 2.34
CA VAL A 67 0.65 3.90 3.09
C VAL A 67 1.66 4.51 4.04
N ARG A 68 1.61 5.84 4.19
CA ARG A 68 2.29 6.53 5.29
C ARG A 68 1.30 7.11 6.30
N HIS A 69 1.65 7.04 7.58
CA HIS A 69 0.88 7.57 8.68
C HIS A 69 1.82 8.28 9.66
N PRO A 70 1.51 9.51 10.12
CA PRO A 70 2.34 10.20 11.10
C PRO A 70 2.34 9.47 12.44
N LEU A 71 3.48 9.45 13.11
CA LEU A 71 3.64 8.92 14.46
C LEU A 71 3.82 10.07 15.47
N PRO A 72 3.44 9.89 16.74
CA PRO A 72 3.66 10.89 17.79
C PRO A 72 5.14 10.97 18.18
N GLU A 73 5.74 12.16 18.01
CA GLU A 73 7.13 12.58 18.35
C GLU A 73 8.25 11.59 18.00
N SER A 74 9.51 11.89 18.33
CA SER A 74 10.68 11.15 17.80
C SER A 74 10.68 9.71 18.28
N THR A 75 10.42 8.79 17.36
CA THR A 75 10.45 7.35 17.59
C THR A 75 11.79 6.77 17.20
N THR A 76 12.25 5.74 17.91
CA THR A 76 13.35 4.88 17.45
C THR A 76 12.99 4.28 16.09
N ASP A 77 13.93 4.33 15.15
CA ASP A 77 13.75 3.77 13.83
C ASP A 77 13.83 2.24 13.89
N PHE A 78 12.82 1.55 13.38
CA PHE A 78 12.83 0.10 13.21
C PHE A 78 11.83 -0.35 12.15
N ALA A 79 12.04 -1.57 11.67
CA ALA A 79 11.11 -2.21 10.76
C ALA A 79 10.86 -3.65 11.18
N LEU A 80 9.65 -4.13 10.89
CA LEU A 80 9.22 -5.50 11.16
C LEU A 80 8.29 -6.01 10.06
N THR A 81 8.12 -7.33 10.00
CA THR A 81 7.13 -7.96 9.11
C THR A 81 6.02 -8.64 9.89
N LEU A 82 4.79 -8.60 9.35
CA LEU A 82 3.61 -9.25 9.91
C LEU A 82 2.88 -10.07 8.82
N PRO A 83 2.33 -11.25 9.13
CA PRO A 83 1.51 -11.98 8.18
C PRO A 83 0.26 -11.18 7.77
N ALA A 84 0.08 -10.96 6.46
CA ALA A 84 -1.06 -10.19 5.94
C ALA A 84 -2.40 -10.81 6.34
N ARG A 85 -2.49 -12.15 6.35
CA ARG A 85 -3.69 -12.89 6.79
C ARG A 85 -4.05 -12.61 8.25
N ALA A 86 -3.06 -12.48 9.13
CA ALA A 86 -3.29 -12.20 10.54
C ALA A 86 -3.85 -10.78 10.74
N ILE A 87 -3.27 -9.79 10.06
CA ILE A 87 -3.78 -8.41 10.05
C ILE A 87 -5.21 -8.37 9.48
N GLN A 88 -5.46 -9.07 8.37
CA GLN A 88 -6.79 -9.15 7.77
C GLN A 88 -7.82 -9.75 8.75
N ALA A 89 -7.45 -10.78 9.51
CA ALA A 89 -8.32 -11.38 10.52
C ALA A 89 -8.64 -10.40 11.66
N VAL A 90 -7.64 -9.67 12.17
CA VAL A 90 -7.83 -8.64 13.20
C VAL A 90 -8.76 -7.52 12.69
N LEU A 91 -8.51 -7.01 11.48
CA LEU A 91 -9.35 -5.97 10.89
C LEU A 91 -10.81 -6.40 10.74
N ARG A 92 -11.11 -7.68 10.50
CA ARG A 92 -12.51 -8.15 10.42
C ARG A 92 -13.27 -8.03 11.74
N GLN A 93 -12.57 -8.10 12.87
CA GLN A 93 -13.18 -8.07 14.21
C GLN A 93 -13.33 -6.65 14.77
N ILE A 94 -12.47 -5.72 14.33
CA ILE A 94 -12.48 -4.33 14.82
C ILE A 94 -13.62 -3.53 14.19
N LYS A 95 -14.48 -2.94 15.02
CA LYS A 95 -15.55 -2.03 14.55
C LYS A 95 -14.94 -0.71 14.05
N THR A 96 -15.50 -0.13 12.99
CA THR A 96 -15.00 1.13 12.39
C THR A 96 -14.95 2.30 13.39
N ARG A 97 -15.89 2.37 14.34
CA ARG A 97 -15.94 3.43 15.36
C ARG A 97 -15.21 3.09 16.66
N ALA A 98 -14.56 1.93 16.73
CA ALA A 98 -13.82 1.54 17.92
C ALA A 98 -12.66 2.50 18.18
N SER A 99 -12.41 2.85 19.44
CA SER A 99 -11.21 3.57 19.86
C SER A 99 -10.11 2.55 20.13
N LEU A 100 -8.95 2.77 19.54
CA LEU A 100 -7.82 1.86 19.57
C LEU A 100 -6.57 2.54 20.13
N THR A 101 -5.80 1.77 20.88
CA THR A 101 -4.39 2.05 21.17
C THR A 101 -3.57 1.04 20.38
N VAL A 102 -2.72 1.53 19.49
CA VAL A 102 -1.81 0.71 18.67
C VAL A 102 -0.41 0.89 19.22
N THR A 103 0.22 -0.20 19.64
CA THR A 103 1.59 -0.21 20.13
C THR A 103 2.46 -1.02 19.18
N LEU A 104 3.44 -0.36 18.57
CA LEU A 104 4.42 -0.95 17.69
C LEU A 104 5.76 -1.08 18.44
N SER A 105 6.43 -2.22 18.29
CA SER A 105 7.77 -2.47 18.83
C SER A 105 8.56 -3.31 17.84
N PRO A 106 9.89 -3.42 17.94
CA PRO A 106 10.67 -4.36 17.12
C PRO A 106 10.17 -5.81 17.17
N HIS A 107 9.45 -6.19 18.23
CA HIS A 107 8.93 -7.56 18.43
C HIS A 107 7.53 -7.79 17.88
N GLY A 108 6.86 -6.75 17.37
CA GLY A 108 5.52 -6.90 16.79
C GLY A 108 4.58 -5.73 17.02
N LEU A 109 3.30 -6.01 16.80
CA LEU A 109 2.20 -5.07 16.84
C LEU A 109 1.15 -5.51 17.85
N THR A 110 0.80 -4.62 18.77
CA THR A 110 -0.34 -4.77 19.67
C THR A 110 -1.43 -3.78 19.28
N ILE A 111 -2.69 -4.25 19.23
CA ILE A 111 -3.88 -3.43 18.98
C ILE A 111 -4.86 -3.67 20.12
N ASP A 112 -5.00 -2.66 20.98
CA ASP A 112 -5.93 -2.66 22.11
C ASP A 112 -7.16 -1.82 21.78
N GLN A 113 -8.31 -2.48 21.69
CA GLN A 113 -9.60 -1.81 21.62
C GLN A 113 -10.01 -1.35 23.01
N THR A 114 -10.05 -0.03 23.23
CA THR A 114 -10.36 0.56 24.53
C THR A 114 -11.86 0.74 24.77
N SER A 115 -12.68 0.63 23.71
CA SER A 115 -14.14 0.66 23.75
C SER A 115 -14.74 -0.73 23.99
N ASP A 116 -15.91 -0.82 24.63
CA ASP A 116 -16.62 -2.08 24.91
C ASP A 116 -17.04 -2.84 23.63
N PRO A 117 -16.70 -4.15 23.46
CA PRO A 117 -15.87 -4.97 24.36
C PRO A 117 -14.39 -4.64 24.25
N GLN A 118 -13.69 -4.62 25.40
CA GLN A 118 -12.24 -4.48 25.41
C GLN A 118 -11.60 -5.75 24.83
N LEU A 119 -10.83 -5.59 23.76
CA LEU A 119 -10.16 -6.68 23.05
C LEU A 119 -8.71 -6.29 22.83
N SER A 120 -7.79 -7.23 22.97
CA SER A 120 -6.36 -7.03 22.73
C SER A 120 -5.88 -8.05 21.72
N TYR A 121 -5.26 -7.57 20.65
CA TYR A 121 -4.63 -8.39 19.62
C TYR A 121 -3.13 -8.20 19.69
N ARG A 122 -2.38 -9.31 19.72
CA ARG A 122 -0.92 -9.30 19.72
C ARG A 122 -0.43 -10.08 18.50
N LEU A 123 0.32 -9.41 17.64
CA LEU A 123 0.84 -9.94 16.40
C LEU A 123 2.36 -9.90 16.48
N PRO A 124 3.04 -11.03 16.74
CA PRO A 124 4.49 -11.05 16.80
C PRO A 124 5.08 -10.73 15.43
N ALA A 125 6.22 -10.04 15.43
CA ALA A 125 7.05 -9.89 14.24
C ALA A 125 7.46 -11.28 13.73
N SER A 126 7.51 -11.43 12.41
CA SER A 126 8.05 -12.64 11.80
C SER A 126 9.53 -12.43 11.49
N ASP A 127 10.35 -13.38 11.95
CA ASP A 127 11.77 -13.48 11.60
C ASP A 127 11.99 -14.38 10.37
N GLU A 128 10.91 -14.95 9.81
CA GLU A 128 10.98 -15.95 8.74
C GLU A 128 11.38 -15.33 7.40
N PHE A 129 11.00 -14.08 7.16
CA PHE A 129 11.22 -13.41 5.89
C PHE A 129 11.97 -12.09 6.07
N PRO A 130 13.00 -11.83 5.24
CA PRO A 130 13.76 -10.60 5.34
C PRO A 130 12.88 -9.39 5.02
N LEU A 131 13.12 -8.28 5.72
CA LEU A 131 12.61 -6.97 5.35
C LEU A 131 12.97 -6.65 3.91
N LEU A 132 12.12 -5.91 3.19
CA LEU A 132 12.49 -5.36 1.88
C LEU A 132 13.64 -4.35 2.08
N PRO A 133 14.89 -4.71 1.72
CA PRO A 133 16.03 -3.84 2.00
C PRO A 133 15.94 -2.57 1.17
N ASP A 134 16.18 -1.42 1.80
CA ASP A 134 16.27 -0.10 1.18
C ASP A 134 15.12 0.28 0.24
N TRP A 135 13.89 -0.17 0.55
CA TRP A 135 12.71 0.09 -0.28
C TRP A 135 12.52 1.59 -0.59
N ARG A 136 12.89 2.49 0.34
CA ARG A 136 12.83 3.94 0.14
C ARG A 136 13.75 4.39 -1.00
N ALA A 137 15.00 3.96 -0.99
CA ALA A 137 15.97 4.30 -2.02
C ALA A 137 15.55 3.70 -3.36
N TRP A 138 15.08 2.45 -3.34
CA TRP A 138 14.57 1.78 -4.54
C TRP A 138 13.37 2.52 -5.16
N ILE A 139 12.39 2.94 -4.35
CA ILE A 139 11.25 3.72 -4.82
C ILE A 139 11.68 5.09 -5.34
N ALA A 140 12.54 5.80 -4.60
CA ALA A 140 13.02 7.11 -5.00
C ALA A 140 13.78 7.05 -6.32
N GLN A 141 14.60 6.01 -6.53
CA GLN A 141 15.27 5.75 -7.79
C GLN A 141 14.25 5.52 -8.91
N ARG A 142 13.28 4.60 -8.71
CA ARG A 142 12.25 4.28 -9.69
C ARG A 142 11.43 5.49 -10.11
N ALA A 143 11.01 6.33 -9.16
CA ALA A 143 10.22 7.53 -9.41
C ALA A 143 10.97 8.59 -10.24
N ARG A 144 12.30 8.53 -10.29
CA ARG A 144 13.16 9.45 -11.06
C ARG A 144 13.54 8.90 -12.44
N LEU A 145 13.26 7.63 -12.73
CA LEU A 145 13.59 7.04 -14.02
C LEU A 145 12.73 7.66 -15.11
N ALA A 146 13.38 8.02 -16.22
CA ALA A 146 12.66 8.33 -17.45
C ALA A 146 11.74 7.15 -17.81
N PRO A 147 10.50 7.40 -18.25
CA PRO A 147 9.61 6.35 -18.71
C PRO A 147 10.28 5.49 -19.79
N ASP A 148 10.13 4.17 -19.67
CA ASP A 148 10.51 3.24 -20.74
C ASP A 148 9.66 3.54 -21.99
N PRO A 149 10.20 3.44 -23.22
CA PRO A 149 9.44 3.71 -24.45
C PRO A 149 8.10 2.96 -24.54
N MET A 150 8.00 1.76 -23.96
CA MET A 150 6.76 1.00 -23.88
C MET A 150 5.66 1.74 -23.10
N MET A 151 6.05 2.53 -22.09
CA MET A 151 5.13 3.27 -21.22
C MET A 151 4.62 4.56 -21.85
N THR A 152 5.29 5.05 -22.90
CA THR A 152 4.95 6.28 -23.62
C THR A 152 4.53 6.02 -25.06
N ALA A 153 4.30 4.75 -25.41
CA ALA A 153 3.96 4.38 -26.77
C ALA A 153 2.58 4.95 -27.19
N PRO A 154 2.40 5.34 -28.47
CA PRO A 154 1.15 5.96 -28.94
C PRO A 154 -0.11 5.11 -28.70
N HIS A 155 0.05 3.79 -28.70
CA HIS A 155 -1.02 2.81 -28.49
C HIS A 155 -1.40 2.62 -27.00
N GLY A 156 -0.79 3.38 -26.08
CA GLY A 156 -1.08 3.39 -24.66
C GLY A 156 -0.54 2.21 -23.84
N VAL A 157 -0.71 2.31 -22.53
CA VAL A 157 -0.25 1.31 -21.55
C VAL A 157 -1.39 0.33 -21.25
N ALA A 158 -1.10 -0.96 -21.34
CA ALA A 158 -2.04 -2.00 -20.95
C ALA A 158 -1.83 -2.40 -19.49
N LEU A 159 -2.91 -2.45 -18.73
CA LEU A 159 -2.92 -2.83 -17.32
C LEU A 159 -3.92 -3.95 -17.09
N ASN A 160 -3.60 -4.86 -16.17
CA ASN A 160 -4.55 -5.87 -15.74
C ASN A 160 -5.65 -5.21 -14.89
N PRO A 161 -6.95 -5.31 -15.27
CA PRO A 161 -8.04 -4.70 -14.52
C PRO A 161 -8.15 -5.17 -13.07
N ALA A 162 -7.84 -6.44 -12.80
CA ALA A 162 -7.85 -6.99 -11.45
C ALA A 162 -6.78 -6.29 -10.58
N TYR A 163 -5.59 -6.07 -11.11
CA TYR A 163 -4.52 -5.35 -10.42
C TYR A 163 -4.84 -3.87 -10.24
N LEU A 164 -5.45 -3.24 -11.25
CA LEU A 164 -5.88 -1.85 -11.16
C LEU A 164 -6.94 -1.64 -10.07
N SER A 165 -7.87 -2.59 -9.91
CA SER A 165 -8.95 -2.47 -8.92
C SER A 165 -8.46 -2.41 -7.47
N ARG A 166 -7.26 -2.94 -7.18
CA ARG A 166 -6.66 -2.97 -5.83
C ARG A 166 -6.41 -1.57 -5.28
N PHE A 167 -6.04 -0.62 -6.13
CA PHE A 167 -5.78 0.77 -5.74
C PHE A 167 -7.04 1.52 -5.29
N ARG A 168 -8.24 0.99 -5.56
CA ARG A 168 -9.49 1.56 -5.03
C ARG A 168 -9.47 1.68 -3.50
N ALA A 169 -8.85 0.72 -2.81
CA ALA A 169 -8.78 0.69 -1.35
C ALA A 169 -7.93 1.84 -0.77
N ALA A 170 -7.07 2.46 -1.58
CA ALA A 170 -6.29 3.63 -1.19
C ALA A 170 -7.09 4.94 -1.21
N THR A 171 -8.23 4.98 -1.92
CA THR A 171 -9.03 6.19 -2.07
C THR A 171 -9.73 6.55 -0.74
N ARG A 172 -9.61 7.82 -0.34
CA ARG A 172 -10.23 8.36 0.87
C ARG A 172 -10.92 9.68 0.54
N ASN A 173 -12.15 9.85 1.01
CA ASN A 173 -12.91 11.10 0.90
C ASN A 173 -12.94 11.68 -0.54
N GLY A 174 -13.00 10.81 -1.56
CA GLY A 174 -13.03 11.23 -2.96
C GLY A 174 -11.69 11.69 -3.56
N SER A 175 -10.57 11.51 -2.85
CA SER A 175 -9.24 11.83 -3.37
C SER A 175 -8.97 11.07 -4.68
N PRO A 176 -8.51 11.74 -5.75
CA PRO A 176 -8.28 11.10 -7.03
C PRO A 176 -7.08 10.15 -6.95
N LEU A 177 -7.11 9.13 -7.81
CA LEU A 177 -5.91 8.36 -8.14
C LEU A 177 -5.20 9.07 -9.30
N GLU A 178 -3.93 9.35 -9.11
CA GLU A 178 -3.04 9.86 -10.15
C GLU A 178 -2.09 8.76 -10.59
N MET A 179 -1.87 8.63 -11.89
CA MET A 179 -0.98 7.62 -12.46
C MET A 179 0.07 8.29 -13.35
N ARG A 180 1.34 7.95 -13.16
CA ARG A 180 2.46 8.50 -13.93
C ARG A 180 3.40 7.37 -14.38
N PRO A 181 3.85 7.34 -15.64
CA PRO A 181 4.92 6.43 -16.04
C PRO A 181 6.21 6.67 -15.24
N ALA A 182 6.87 5.61 -14.78
CA ALA A 182 8.12 5.67 -14.02
C ALA A 182 9.00 4.45 -14.36
N GLY A 183 9.99 4.64 -15.24
CA GLY A 183 10.75 3.52 -15.80
C GLY A 183 9.83 2.49 -16.47
N LYS A 184 9.83 1.25 -16.00
CA LYS A 184 9.03 0.13 -16.53
C LYS A 184 7.70 -0.10 -15.80
N THR A 185 7.30 0.79 -14.90
CA THR A 185 6.06 0.66 -14.11
C THR A 185 5.24 1.94 -14.20
N MET A 186 3.98 1.88 -13.77
CA MET A 186 3.20 3.07 -13.45
C MET A 186 3.30 3.35 -11.95
N LEU A 187 3.71 4.56 -11.61
CA LEU A 187 3.56 5.14 -10.28
C LEU A 187 2.10 5.52 -10.06
N VAL A 188 1.54 5.14 -8.92
CA VAL A 188 0.17 5.46 -8.51
C VAL A 188 0.23 6.25 -7.21
N THR A 189 -0.45 7.39 -7.14
CA THR A 189 -0.58 8.18 -5.91
C THR A 189 -2.05 8.45 -5.59
N CYS A 190 -2.39 8.49 -4.31
CA CYS A 190 -3.68 8.98 -3.84
C CYS A 190 -3.45 10.01 -2.73
N GLY A 191 -3.68 11.29 -3.02
CA GLY A 191 -3.38 12.37 -2.11
C GLY A 191 -1.94 12.34 -1.61
N THR A 192 -1.76 12.59 -0.32
CA THR A 192 -0.44 12.59 0.33
C THR A 192 -0.20 11.34 1.16
N HIS A 193 -1.14 10.40 1.27
CA HIS A 193 -1.04 9.27 2.20
C HIS A 193 -0.68 7.94 1.54
N PHE A 194 -0.85 7.82 0.22
CA PHE A 194 -0.63 6.57 -0.50
C PHE A 194 0.28 6.72 -1.72
N LEU A 195 1.18 5.75 -1.86
CA LEU A 195 2.04 5.54 -3.02
C LEU A 195 1.94 4.08 -3.45
N GLY A 196 1.94 3.82 -4.75
CA GLY A 196 1.95 2.47 -5.28
C GLY A 196 2.65 2.34 -6.62
N LEU A 197 2.88 1.11 -7.01
CA LEU A 197 3.41 0.75 -8.33
C LEU A 197 2.51 -0.32 -8.94
N ILE A 198 2.30 -0.25 -10.25
CA ILE A 198 1.69 -1.33 -11.04
C ILE A 198 2.54 -1.63 -12.27
N SER A 199 2.83 -2.92 -12.45
CA SER A 199 3.52 -3.44 -13.62
C SER A 199 2.56 -3.48 -14.83
N PRO A 200 2.98 -2.96 -15.99
CA PRO A 200 2.21 -3.07 -17.22
C PRO A 200 2.16 -4.51 -17.72
N MET A 201 1.16 -4.82 -18.55
CA MET A 201 1.11 -6.05 -19.31
C MET A 201 1.95 -5.90 -20.58
N ASP A 202 2.82 -6.87 -20.86
CA ASP A 202 3.48 -6.95 -22.16
C ASP A 202 2.50 -7.51 -23.20
N LEU A 203 1.98 -6.62 -24.04
CA LEU A 203 1.09 -6.96 -25.15
C LEU A 203 1.80 -7.06 -26.50
N THR A 204 3.13 -7.09 -26.54
CA THR A 204 3.89 -7.06 -27.81
C THR A 204 3.43 -8.17 -28.77
N LYS A 205 3.29 -9.40 -28.27
CA LYS A 205 2.81 -10.55 -29.05
C LYS A 205 1.34 -10.41 -29.47
N ALA A 206 0.47 -9.97 -28.56
CA ALA A 206 -0.96 -9.82 -28.85
C ALA A 206 -1.23 -8.72 -29.89
N ARG A 207 -0.50 -7.60 -29.81
CA ARG A 207 -0.62 -6.47 -30.75
C ARG A 207 -0.10 -6.81 -32.15
N ALA A 208 0.94 -7.64 -32.26
CA ALA A 208 1.39 -8.15 -33.55
C ALA A 208 0.31 -8.95 -34.29
N ALA A 209 -0.63 -9.56 -33.55
CA ALA A 209 -1.70 -10.38 -34.12
C ALA A 209 -3.00 -9.61 -34.42
N SER A 210 -3.33 -8.55 -33.66
CA SER A 210 -4.67 -7.92 -33.70
C SER A 210 -4.72 -6.44 -34.09
N GLY A 211 -3.58 -5.79 -34.35
CA GLY A 211 -3.53 -4.36 -34.70
C GLY A 211 -3.90 -3.44 -33.53
N ASP A 212 -3.95 -2.13 -33.78
CA ASP A 212 -4.37 -1.14 -32.78
C ASP A 212 -5.89 -1.14 -32.64
N PRO A 213 -6.45 -1.44 -31.44
CA PRO A 213 -7.90 -1.44 -31.25
C PRO A 213 -8.54 -0.07 -31.54
N LEU A 214 -7.83 1.06 -31.40
CA LEU A 214 -8.40 2.37 -31.67
C LEU A 214 -8.59 2.69 -33.16
N ALA A 215 -7.91 1.96 -34.05
CA ALA A 215 -7.92 2.24 -35.48
C ALA A 215 -9.33 2.18 -36.08
N THR A 216 -10.21 1.32 -35.55
CA THR A 216 -11.61 1.20 -36.00
C THR A 216 -12.55 2.18 -35.32
N TRP A 217 -12.22 2.62 -34.10
CA TRP A 217 -13.06 3.55 -33.33
C TRP A 217 -12.89 4.99 -33.80
N LEU A 218 -11.66 5.45 -34.01
CA LEU A 218 -11.37 6.86 -34.28
C LEU A 218 -12.13 7.42 -35.51
N PRO A 219 -12.20 6.72 -36.66
CA PRO A 219 -12.95 7.22 -37.81
C PRO A 219 -14.47 7.30 -37.58
N ALA A 220 -15.02 6.50 -36.66
CA ALA A 220 -16.45 6.47 -36.35
C ALA A 220 -16.87 7.56 -35.35
N LEU A 221 -15.91 8.19 -34.66
CA LEU A 221 -16.20 9.26 -33.72
C LEU A 221 -16.41 10.59 -34.46
N PRO A 222 -17.46 11.36 -34.12
CA PRO A 222 -17.69 12.66 -34.74
C PRO A 222 -16.53 13.60 -34.43
N SER A 223 -15.85 14.12 -35.45
CA SER A 223 -14.93 15.23 -35.24
C SER A 223 -15.77 16.47 -34.96
N ARG A 224 -15.67 17.03 -33.74
CA ARG A 224 -16.12 18.41 -33.54
C ARG A 224 -15.24 19.28 -34.44
N LYS A 225 -15.80 19.83 -35.51
CA LYS A 225 -15.20 21.01 -36.15
C LYS A 225 -14.96 22.02 -35.04
N ALA A 226 -13.70 22.42 -34.85
CA ALA A 226 -13.37 23.50 -33.94
C ALA A 226 -14.26 24.70 -34.31
N ALA A 227 -15.09 25.16 -33.36
CA ALA A 227 -15.78 26.44 -33.53
C ALA A 227 -14.68 27.50 -33.63
N ALA A 228 -14.55 28.09 -34.82
CA ALA A 228 -13.63 29.18 -35.12
C ALA A 228 -14.09 30.48 -34.43
#